data_AF-A0A3L6PX54-F1
#
_entry.id   AF-A0A3L6PX54-F1
#
_cell.length_a   1.000
_cell.length_b   1.000
_cell.length_c   1.000
_cell.angle_alpha   90.00
_cell.angle_beta   90.00
_cell.angle_gamma   90.00
#
_symmetry.space_group_name_H-M   'P 1'
#
loop_
_entity.id
_entity.type
_entity.pdbx_description
1 polymer ?
#
loop_
_entity_poly.entity_id
_entity_poly.type
_entity_poly.pdbx_seq_one_letter_code
_entity_poly.pdbx_strand_id
1 'polypeptide(L)'
;MSSSGLTYIPWNKVTAQVPEGIQVPMCFCGSLCKLMESKVLGDDFGMRFFMCENYEYDPTIRRGKDRPKWLDTEQSQQDKDWVEREARWARERWQGMLHKEQKEEKRKKDQEEIRRRFEEVERVEAQKREVDREMKQERARRAKEAGPEAIA
;
A
#
# COMPACT_ATOMS: atom_id res chain seq x y z
N MET A 1 -14.99 1.05 -17.81
CA MET A 1 -16.00 0.72 -16.78
C MET A 1 -15.58 -0.62 -16.18
N SER A 2 -14.74 -0.60 -15.15
CA SER A 2 -14.20 -1.83 -14.57
C SER A 2 -15.26 -2.48 -13.71
N SER A 3 -15.68 -3.67 -14.15
CA SER A 3 -16.48 -4.63 -13.40
C SER A 3 -15.68 -5.09 -12.18
N SER A 4 -15.82 -4.38 -11.07
CA SER A 4 -15.40 -4.88 -9.76
C SER A 4 -16.57 -5.69 -9.20
N GLY A 5 -16.84 -6.83 -9.84
CA GLY A 5 -17.62 -7.90 -9.25
C GLY A 5 -16.92 -8.30 -7.97
N LEU A 6 -17.39 -7.72 -6.87
CA LEU A 6 -16.93 -7.96 -5.52
C LEU A 6 -16.71 -9.46 -5.34
N THR A 7 -15.44 -9.84 -5.20
CA THR A 7 -15.05 -11.04 -4.48
C THR A 7 -15.51 -10.85 -3.04
N TYR A 8 -16.81 -11.02 -2.81
CA TYR A 8 -17.42 -11.07 -1.50
C TYR A 8 -17.06 -12.42 -0.91
N ILE A 9 -15.84 -12.47 -0.39
CA ILE A 9 -15.21 -13.62 0.27
C ILE A 9 -16.15 -14.06 1.41
N PRO A 10 -16.78 -15.25 1.34
CA PRO A 10 -17.74 -15.73 2.35
C PRO A 10 -17.08 -16.17 3.68
N TRP A 11 -15.78 -15.95 3.85
CA TRP A 11 -14.95 -16.58 4.89
C TRP A 11 -15.00 -15.90 6.26
N ASN A 12 -15.57 -14.71 6.35
CA ASN A 12 -15.67 -13.97 7.62
C ASN A 12 -17.11 -13.96 8.12
N LYS A 13 -17.74 -15.14 8.12
CA LYS A 13 -19.07 -15.35 8.68
C LYS A 13 -19.06 -16.65 9.46
N VAL A 14 -19.51 -16.61 10.70
CA VAL A 14 -19.56 -17.79 11.55
C VAL A 14 -21.01 -18.12 11.87
N THR A 15 -21.35 -19.40 11.92
CA THR A 15 -22.70 -19.82 12.33
C THR A 15 -22.89 -19.48 13.80
N ALA A 16 -23.99 -18.79 14.10
CA ALA A 16 -24.37 -18.41 15.45
C ALA A 16 -25.58 -19.25 15.90
N GLN A 17 -25.69 -19.48 17.20
CA GLN A 17 -26.88 -20.12 17.76
C GLN A 17 -28.04 -19.14 17.79
N VAL A 18 -29.22 -19.62 17.40
CA VAL A 18 -30.46 -18.83 17.49
C VAL A 18 -30.85 -18.74 18.97
N PRO A 19 -30.99 -17.53 19.54
CA PRO A 19 -31.47 -17.37 20.90
C PRO A 19 -32.88 -17.94 21.07
N GLU A 20 -33.18 -18.46 22.27
CA GLU A 20 -34.52 -18.98 22.57
C GLU A 20 -35.60 -17.91 22.39
N GLY A 21 -36.74 -18.31 21.83
CA GLY A 21 -37.88 -17.41 21.58
C GLY A 21 -37.82 -16.60 20.29
N ILE A 22 -36.75 -16.70 19.49
CA ILE A 22 -36.64 -16.01 18.20
C ILE A 22 -37.21 -16.85 17.06
N GLN A 23 -38.15 -16.27 16.30
CA GLN A 23 -38.70 -16.92 15.12
C GLN A 23 -37.70 -16.87 13.96
N VAL A 24 -37.27 -18.05 13.53
CA VAL A 24 -36.38 -18.20 12.38
C VAL A 24 -37.20 -18.07 11.08
N PRO A 25 -36.87 -17.14 10.16
CA PRO A 25 -37.57 -17.01 8.91
C PRO A 25 -37.34 -18.25 8.02
N MET A 26 -38.39 -18.70 7.34
CA MET A 26 -38.27 -19.68 6.27
C MET A 26 -37.65 -19.02 5.04
N CYS A 27 -36.68 -19.70 4.43
CA CYS A 27 -36.04 -19.26 3.19
C CYS A 27 -36.88 -19.67 1.96
N PHE A 28 -36.61 -19.06 0.81
CA PHE A 28 -37.24 -19.41 -0.47
C PHE A 28 -36.98 -20.85 -0.91
N CYS A 29 -35.91 -21.50 -0.42
CA CYS A 29 -35.66 -22.92 -0.67
C CYS A 29 -36.59 -23.87 0.12
N GLY A 30 -37.44 -23.34 1.01
CA GLY A 30 -38.32 -24.13 1.88
C GLY A 30 -37.70 -24.55 3.21
N SER A 31 -36.38 -24.40 3.38
CA SER A 31 -35.69 -24.66 4.65
C SER A 31 -35.69 -23.44 5.58
N LEU A 32 -35.51 -23.66 6.88
CA LEU A 32 -35.28 -22.58 7.84
C LEU A 32 -33.92 -21.91 7.57
N CYS A 33 -33.84 -20.59 7.74
CA CYS A 33 -32.57 -19.88 7.65
C CYS A 33 -31.62 -20.27 8.80
N LYS A 34 -30.32 -20.28 8.54
CA LYS A 34 -29.29 -20.30 9.59
C LYS A 34 -28.99 -18.89 10.08
N LEU A 35 -28.69 -18.74 11.37
CA LEU A 35 -28.18 -17.49 11.92
C LEU A 35 -26.66 -17.44 11.73
N MET A 36 -26.17 -16.32 11.22
CA MET A 36 -24.77 -16.09 10.92
C MET A 36 -24.33 -14.81 11.59
N GLU A 37 -23.11 -14.77 12.11
CA GLU A 37 -22.46 -13.58 12.66
C GLU A 37 -21.37 -13.11 11.72
N SER A 38 -21.33 -11.80 11.44
CA SER A 38 -20.29 -11.20 10.61
C SER A 38 -18.99 -11.02 11.40
N LYS A 39 -17.90 -11.53 10.86
CA LYS A 39 -16.52 -11.27 11.31
C LYS A 39 -15.78 -10.33 10.36
N VAL A 40 -16.50 -9.69 9.44
CA VAL A 40 -15.93 -8.67 8.54
C VAL A 40 -15.70 -7.41 9.37
N LEU A 41 -14.44 -6.98 9.47
CA LEU A 41 -14.10 -5.73 10.15
C LEU A 41 -14.78 -4.55 9.44
N GLY A 42 -15.68 -3.88 10.15
CA GLY A 42 -16.53 -2.81 9.63
C GLY A 42 -17.78 -2.60 10.49
N ASP A 43 -18.75 -1.90 9.93
CA ASP A 43 -19.97 -1.51 10.64
C ASP A 43 -20.86 -2.70 11.03
N ASP A 44 -20.75 -3.80 10.28
CA ASP A 44 -21.50 -5.03 10.53
C ASP A 44 -20.74 -6.04 11.42
N PHE A 45 -19.53 -5.73 11.90
CA PHE A 45 -18.74 -6.68 12.70
C PHE A 45 -19.49 -7.07 13.99
N GLY A 46 -19.56 -8.37 14.29
CA GLY A 46 -20.30 -8.91 15.43
C GLY A 46 -21.82 -8.97 15.23
N MET A 47 -22.37 -8.36 14.17
CA MET A 47 -23.80 -8.36 13.91
C MET A 47 -24.26 -9.69 13.32
N ARG A 48 -25.42 -10.15 13.78
CA ARG A 48 -26.04 -11.41 13.38
C ARG A 48 -27.17 -11.18 12.39
N PHE A 49 -27.27 -12.08 11.41
CA PHE A 49 -28.29 -12.05 10.37
C PHE A 49 -28.67 -13.45 9.92
N PHE A 50 -29.89 -13.58 9.42
CA PHE A 50 -30.39 -14.81 8.84
C PHE A 50 -29.90 -14.97 7.40
N MET A 51 -29.43 -16.17 7.10
CA MET A 51 -28.96 -16.58 5.79
C MET A 51 -29.55 -17.93 5.42
N CYS A 52 -29.75 -18.18 4.13
CA CYS A 52 -30.16 -19.50 3.66
C CYS A 52 -29.17 -20.59 4.15
N GLU A 53 -29.68 -21.74 4.58
CA GLU A 53 -28.84 -22.89 4.92
C GLU A 53 -28.10 -23.43 3.68
N ASN A 54 -28.82 -23.51 2.55
CA ASN A 54 -28.33 -23.96 1.24
C ASN A 54 -27.58 -22.87 0.43
N TYR A 55 -27.02 -21.85 1.11
CA TYR A 55 -26.38 -20.69 0.47
C TYR A 55 -25.02 -21.00 -0.20
N GLU A 56 -24.55 -22.25 -0.21
CA GLU A 56 -23.36 -22.63 -0.98
C GLU A 56 -23.56 -22.48 -2.50
N TYR A 57 -24.81 -22.48 -2.97
CA TYR A 57 -25.17 -22.16 -4.34
C TYR A 57 -25.91 -20.81 -4.38
N ASP A 58 -25.23 -19.75 -4.82
CA ASP A 58 -25.86 -18.46 -5.16
C ASP A 58 -27.02 -18.75 -6.13
N PRO A 59 -28.30 -18.58 -5.73
CA PRO A 59 -29.38 -18.74 -6.67
C PRO A 59 -29.17 -17.71 -7.78
N THR A 60 -29.09 -18.17 -9.03
CA THR A 60 -28.90 -17.31 -10.23
C THR A 60 -29.95 -16.20 -10.38
N ILE A 61 -30.99 -16.23 -9.56
CA ILE A 61 -32.11 -15.31 -9.57
C ILE A 61 -31.85 -14.20 -8.54
N ARG A 62 -31.08 -13.18 -8.94
CA ARG A 62 -31.05 -11.88 -8.24
C ARG A 62 -32.36 -11.14 -8.53
N ARG A 63 -33.46 -11.57 -7.91
CA ARG A 63 -34.67 -10.74 -7.84
C ARG A 63 -34.45 -9.70 -6.74
N GLY A 64 -34.51 -8.42 -7.13
CA GLY A 64 -34.10 -7.31 -6.29
C GLY A 64 -34.88 -7.17 -4.98
N LYS A 65 -34.22 -6.51 -4.02
CA LYS A 65 -34.67 -6.12 -2.66
C LYS A 65 -34.52 -7.13 -1.52
N ASP A 66 -33.88 -8.29 -1.69
CA ASP A 66 -33.52 -9.14 -0.54
C ASP A 66 -32.27 -8.61 0.16
N ARG A 67 -32.47 -7.59 1.03
CA ARG A 67 -31.47 -7.26 2.04
C ARG A 67 -31.38 -8.43 3.03
N PRO A 68 -30.19 -8.75 3.56
CA PRO A 68 -30.08 -9.70 4.67
C PRO A 68 -31.05 -9.31 5.78
N LYS A 69 -31.77 -10.30 6.31
CA LYS A 69 -32.61 -10.08 7.48
C LYS A 69 -31.71 -10.07 8.71
N TRP A 70 -31.36 -8.88 9.17
CA TRP A 70 -30.55 -8.69 10.37
C TRP A 70 -31.36 -9.00 11.62
N LEU A 71 -30.73 -9.70 12.56
CA LEU A 71 -31.26 -9.93 13.89
C LEU A 71 -30.92 -8.73 14.79
N ASP A 72 -29.68 -8.27 14.72
CA ASP A 72 -29.20 -7.12 15.48
C ASP A 72 -29.46 -5.83 14.68
N THR A 73 -29.97 -4.80 15.33
CA THR A 73 -30.21 -3.48 14.71
C THR A 73 -29.03 -2.54 14.85
N GLU A 74 -28.18 -2.77 15.85
CA GLU A 74 -27.02 -1.94 16.17
C GLU A 74 -25.84 -2.81 16.55
N GLN A 75 -24.65 -2.37 16.15
CA GLN A 75 -23.39 -2.99 16.55
C GLN A 75 -23.06 -2.65 18.02
N SER A 76 -22.55 -3.64 18.76
CA SER A 76 -22.16 -3.47 20.16
C SER A 76 -21.00 -2.47 20.28
N GLN A 77 -20.92 -1.74 21.40
CA GLN A 77 -19.81 -0.80 21.62
C GLN A 77 -18.45 -1.53 21.68
N GLN A 78 -18.43 -2.76 22.22
CA GLN A 78 -17.21 -3.57 22.29
C GLN A 78 -16.70 -3.93 20.88
N ASP A 79 -17.60 -4.27 19.97
CA ASP A 79 -17.28 -4.57 18.58
C ASP A 79 -16.79 -3.34 17.82
N LYS A 80 -17.45 -2.18 18.03
CA LYS A 80 -16.99 -0.89 17.50
C LYS A 80 -15.56 -0.57 17.95
N ASP A 81 -15.30 -0.71 19.26
CA ASP A 81 -13.99 -0.43 19.84
C ASP A 81 -12.91 -1.40 19.34
N TRP A 82 -13.29 -2.67 19.12
CA TRP A 82 -12.40 -3.67 18.54
C TRP A 82 -12.02 -3.34 17.09
N VAL A 83 -13.02 -3.05 16.24
CA VAL A 83 -12.81 -2.67 14.84
C VAL A 83 -11.95 -1.41 14.74
N GLU A 84 -12.22 -0.38 15.55
CA GLU A 84 -11.45 0.86 15.54
C GLU A 84 -9.99 0.63 16.01
N ARG A 85 -9.78 -0.26 16.99
CA ARG A 85 -8.44 -0.63 17.44
C ARG A 85 -7.64 -1.30 16.34
N GLU A 86 -8.23 -2.25 15.62
CA GLU A 86 -7.56 -2.91 14.50
C GLU A 86 -7.30 -1.95 13.34
N ALA A 87 -8.27 -1.09 13.02
CA ALA A 87 -8.11 -0.06 12.01
C ALA A 87 -6.95 0.90 12.37
N ARG A 88 -6.83 1.29 13.65
CA ARG A 88 -5.73 2.11 14.15
C ARG A 88 -4.39 1.40 14.00
N TRP A 89 -4.30 0.15 14.42
CA TRP A 89 -3.07 -0.63 14.31
C TRP A 89 -2.61 -0.78 12.86
N ALA A 90 -3.54 -1.06 11.94
CA ALA A 90 -3.25 -1.12 10.51
C ALA A 90 -2.72 0.22 9.95
N ARG A 91 -3.33 1.35 10.36
CA ARG A 91 -2.87 2.70 9.96
C ARG A 91 -1.46 2.99 10.47
N GLU A 92 -1.19 2.74 11.75
CA GLU A 92 0.13 2.96 12.35
C GLU A 92 1.20 2.11 11.66
N ARG A 93 0.89 0.83 11.41
CA ARG A 93 1.78 -0.07 10.69
C ARG A 93 2.09 0.44 9.28
N TRP A 94 1.08 0.87 8.54
CA TRP A 94 1.23 1.40 7.19
C TRP A 94 2.06 2.70 7.17
N GLN A 95 1.79 3.63 8.10
CA GLN A 95 2.60 4.84 8.28
C GLN A 95 4.07 4.51 8.59
N GLY A 96 4.30 3.51 9.45
CA GLY A 96 5.65 3.02 9.75
C GLY A 96 6.39 2.47 8.52
N MET A 97 5.69 1.77 7.62
CA MET A 97 6.26 1.31 6.36
C MET A 97 6.61 2.47 5.43
N LEU A 98 5.70 3.42 5.22
CA LEU A 98 5.94 4.60 4.39
C LEU A 98 7.13 5.43 4.89
N HIS A 99 7.22 5.64 6.20
CA HIS A 99 8.33 6.40 6.77
C HIS A 99 9.69 5.68 6.60
N LYS A 100 9.71 4.35 6.67
CA LYS A 100 10.91 3.55 6.36
C LYS A 100 11.30 3.68 4.89
N GLU A 101 10.32 3.58 3.98
CA GLU A 101 10.51 3.71 2.55
C GLU A 101 11.08 5.10 2.19
N GLN A 102 10.49 6.18 2.73
CA GLN A 102 10.99 7.54 2.55
C GLN A 102 12.42 7.71 3.07
N LYS A 103 12.75 7.13 4.22
CA LYS A 103 14.13 7.16 4.75
C LYS A 103 15.11 6.43 3.84
N GLU A 104 14.73 5.28 3.30
CA GLU A 104 15.57 4.53 2.37
C GLU A 104 15.76 5.28 1.05
N GLU A 105 14.71 5.87 0.50
CA GLU A 105 14.78 6.70 -0.69
C GLU A 105 15.68 7.91 -0.48
N LYS A 106 15.54 8.60 0.66
CA LYS A 106 16.44 9.70 1.03
C LYS A 106 17.90 9.26 1.09
N ARG A 107 18.18 8.12 1.74
CA ARG A 107 19.55 7.57 1.82
C ARG A 107 20.12 7.25 0.43
N LYS A 108 19.31 6.72 -0.50
CA LYS A 108 19.73 6.48 -1.89
C LYS A 108 20.04 7.77 -2.62
N LYS A 109 19.21 8.80 -2.46
CA LYS A 109 19.44 10.14 -3.04
C LYS A 109 20.72 10.77 -2.50
N ASP A 110 20.93 10.72 -1.18
CA ASP A 110 22.14 11.26 -0.55
C ASP A 110 23.40 10.53 -1.06
N GLN A 111 23.35 9.20 -1.20
CA GLN A 111 24.44 8.42 -1.78
C GLN A 111 24.70 8.76 -3.26
N GLU A 112 23.64 8.92 -4.05
CA GLU A 112 23.77 9.31 -5.45
C GLU A 112 24.33 10.73 -5.60
N GLU A 113 23.91 11.66 -4.75
CA GLU A 113 24.44 13.03 -4.72
C GLU A 113 25.94 13.03 -4.39
N ILE A 114 26.36 12.25 -3.38
CA ILE A 114 27.77 12.09 -3.05
C ILE A 114 28.54 11.54 -4.25
N ARG A 115 28.01 10.49 -4.91
CA ARG A 115 28.64 9.92 -6.11
C ARG A 115 28.80 10.96 -7.22
N ARG A 116 27.75 11.73 -7.52
CA ARG A 116 27.78 12.80 -8.54
C ARG A 116 28.82 13.87 -8.21
N ARG A 117 28.93 14.27 -6.94
CA ARG A 117 29.95 15.24 -6.49
C ARG A 117 31.37 14.71 -6.69
N PHE A 118 31.63 13.44 -6.40
CA PHE A 118 32.93 12.83 -6.67
C PHE A 118 33.27 12.80 -8.15
N GLU A 119 32.32 12.39 -9.01
CA GLU A 119 32.49 12.40 -10.46
C GLU A 119 32.76 13.82 -11.00
N GLU A 120 32.09 14.83 -10.46
CA GLU A 120 32.32 16.24 -10.83
C GLU A 120 33.71 16.72 -10.43
N VAL A 121 34.14 16.42 -9.20
CA VAL A 121 35.50 16.76 -8.74
C VAL A 121 36.55 16.11 -9.64
N GLU A 122 36.39 14.83 -9.98
CA GLU A 122 37.30 14.12 -10.86
C GLU A 122 37.36 14.74 -12.27
N ARG A 123 36.20 15.13 -12.83
CA ARG A 123 36.14 15.83 -14.13
C ARG A 123 36.84 17.19 -14.08
N VAL A 124 36.62 17.97 -13.03
CA VAL A 124 37.27 19.28 -12.86
C VAL A 124 38.78 19.11 -12.69
N GLU A 125 39.23 18.12 -11.94
CA GLU A 125 40.65 17.81 -11.80
C GLU A 125 41.28 17.37 -13.13
N ALA A 126 40.61 16.52 -13.90
CA ALA A 126 41.08 16.10 -15.22
C ALA A 126 41.24 17.30 -16.17
N GLN A 127 40.26 18.22 -16.19
CA GLN A 127 40.35 19.46 -16.97
C GLN A 127 41.52 20.34 -16.52
N LYS A 128 41.74 20.51 -15.20
CA LYS A 128 42.91 21.26 -14.69
C LYS A 128 44.24 20.63 -15.14
N ARG A 129 44.33 19.30 -15.15
CA ARG A 129 45.52 18.57 -15.63
C ARG A 129 45.73 18.77 -17.13
N GLU A 130 44.67 18.84 -17.91
CA GLU A 130 44.72 19.13 -19.35
C GLU A 130 45.19 20.56 -19.62
N VAL A 131 44.61 21.55 -18.96
CA VAL A 131 45.04 22.96 -19.06
C VAL A 131 46.51 23.14 -18.67
N ASP A 132 46.98 22.47 -17.62
CA ASP A 132 48.40 22.52 -17.23
C ASP A 132 49.30 21.90 -18.31
N ARG A 133 48.88 20.81 -18.96
CA ARG A 133 49.62 20.21 -20.09
C ARG A 133 49.67 21.17 -21.28
N GLU A 134 48.55 21.78 -21.64
CA GLU A 134 48.48 22.76 -22.72
C GLU A 134 49.37 23.98 -22.43
N MET A 135 49.33 24.50 -21.21
CA MET A 135 50.17 25.63 -20.80
C MET A 135 51.67 25.28 -20.91
N LYS A 136 52.06 24.07 -20.50
CA LYS A 136 53.46 23.59 -20.63
C LYS A 136 53.87 23.45 -22.10
N GLN A 137 52.99 22.93 -22.95
CA GLN A 137 53.25 22.82 -24.39
C GLN A 137 53.39 24.20 -25.04
N GLU A 138 52.52 25.15 -24.69
CA GLU A 138 52.57 26.53 -25.19
C GLU A 138 53.86 27.24 -24.77
N ARG A 139 54.28 27.11 -23.50
CA ARG A 139 55.56 27.66 -23.03
C ARG A 139 56.74 27.07 -23.82
N ALA A 140 56.72 25.76 -24.07
CA ALA A 140 57.75 25.11 -24.87
C ALA A 140 57.74 25.59 -26.33
N ARG A 141 56.57 25.86 -26.92
CA ARG A 141 56.44 26.45 -28.27
C ARG A 141 57.06 27.84 -28.33
N ARG A 142 56.68 28.74 -27.41
CA ARG A 142 57.23 30.11 -27.32
C ARG A 142 58.74 30.14 -27.12
N ALA A 143 59.27 29.25 -26.26
CA ALA A 143 60.71 29.14 -26.05
C ALA A 143 61.48 28.74 -27.32
N LYS A 144 60.88 27.89 -28.17
CA LYS A 144 61.46 27.52 -29.47
C LYS A 144 61.41 28.68 -30.47
N GLU A 145 60.33 29.47 -30.45
CA GLU A 145 60.15 30.62 -31.35
C GLU A 145 61.07 31.80 -31.01
N ALA A 146 61.42 32.01 -29.74
CA ALA A 146 62.25 33.14 -29.31
C ALA A 146 63.71 33.11 -29.84
N GLY A 147 64.22 31.94 -30.27
CA GLY A 147 65.56 31.78 -30.81
C GLY A 147 66.71 32.13 -29.82
N PRO A 148 67.96 31.74 -30.10
CA PRO A 148 69.10 32.02 -29.21
C PRO A 148 69.57 33.50 -29.19
N GLU A 149 68.98 34.39 -29.99
CA GLU A 149 69.41 35.80 -30.12
C GLU A 149 68.85 36.74 -29.04
N ALA A 150 67.97 36.28 -28.13
CA ALA A 150 67.40 37.11 -27.07
C ALA A 150 68.30 37.28 -25.82
N ILE A 151 69.53 36.73 -25.85
CA ILE A 151 70.54 36.87 -24.80
C ILE A 151 71.76 37.57 -25.41
N ALA A 152 71.68 38.89 -25.58
CA ALA A 152 72.79 39.79 -25.89
C ALA A 152 72.70 41.01 -24.99
#